data_AF-A0A3A8ZGF2-F1
#
_entry.id   AF-A0A3A8ZGF2-F1
#
_cell.length_a   1.000
_cell.length_b   1.000
_cell.length_c   1.000
_cell.angle_alpha   90.00
_cell.angle_beta   90.00
_cell.angle_gamma   90.00
#
_symmetry.space_group_name_H-M   'P 1'
#
loop_
_entity.id
_entity.type
_entity.pdbx_description
1 polymer ?
#
loop_
_entity_poly.entity_id
_entity_poly.type
_entity_poly.pdbx_seq_one_letter_code
_entity_poly.pdbx_strand_id
1 'polypeptide(L)'
;MEIRKELEGNDIYFIEVLGDRVLVNDNYSGLLVYDSGLNLVESIKIMDDFLIESSVKKENEILLICPENECLVYLNIIGCQYKIISLDGWEEWIFSPLYEWQEDGIILSDYNGRLARVDLGQGEINGMDSSGREGILQQKQKLSGYLVEKMFLEEKRAVVENGDGDLELFDCADSLSSVIILPNGDFHDFEMQGASLTEIGEDCVLEINLETNECQEYIPKNGYCFLRGKYMAAGQQAFLFLLSGDKADSQRAIIERHFV
;
A
#
# COMPACT_ATOMS: atom_id res chain seq x y z
N MET A 1 -2.00 5.59 25.21
CA MET A 1 -0.90 4.68 25.60
C MET A 1 -0.15 4.37 24.32
N GLU A 2 1.05 4.91 24.17
CA GLU A 2 1.89 4.71 22.99
C GLU A 2 2.37 3.25 22.97
N ILE A 3 2.13 2.53 21.88
CA ILE A 3 2.71 1.20 21.66
C ILE A 3 3.84 1.37 20.67
N ARG A 4 5.00 0.81 21.01
CA ARG A 4 6.21 0.87 20.19
C ARG A 4 6.87 -0.50 20.14
N LYS A 5 7.38 -0.85 18.96
CA LYS A 5 8.20 -2.03 18.72
C LYS A 5 9.52 -1.60 18.09
N GLU A 6 10.63 -1.88 18.77
CA GLU A 6 11.97 -1.76 18.19
C GLU A 6 12.32 -3.10 17.52
N LEU A 7 12.92 -3.01 16.33
CA LEU A 7 13.28 -4.12 15.47
C LEU A 7 14.76 -3.96 15.12
N GLU A 8 15.52 -5.04 15.30
CA GLU A 8 16.98 -5.06 15.09
C GLU A 8 17.36 -6.22 14.18
N GLY A 9 18.37 -6.01 13.34
CA GLY A 9 18.86 -7.02 12.40
C GLY A 9 17.89 -7.30 11.25
N ASN A 10 16.97 -6.39 10.96
CA ASN A 10 16.03 -6.53 9.85
C ASN A 10 15.85 -5.19 9.12
N ASP A 11 16.06 -5.19 7.80
CA ASP A 11 15.78 -4.06 6.92
C ASP A 11 14.28 -4.05 6.60
N ILE A 12 13.51 -3.43 7.49
CA ILE A 12 12.05 -3.53 7.51
C ILE A 12 11.42 -2.40 6.70
N TYR A 13 10.41 -2.75 5.90
CA TYR A 13 9.44 -1.83 5.33
C TYR A 13 8.01 -2.33 5.55
N PHE A 14 7.06 -1.39 5.69
CA PHE A 14 5.64 -1.72 5.72
C PHE A 14 5.21 -2.24 4.36
N ILE A 15 4.53 -3.38 4.38
CA ILE A 15 3.86 -3.90 3.19
C ILE A 15 2.43 -3.42 3.23
N GLU A 16 1.63 -3.91 4.19
CA GLU A 16 0.20 -3.59 4.21
C GLU A 16 -0.47 -3.91 5.55
N VAL A 17 -1.70 -3.43 5.73
CA VAL A 17 -2.60 -3.86 6.80
C VAL A 17 -3.77 -4.67 6.23
N LEU A 18 -3.94 -5.88 6.75
CA LEU A 18 -5.02 -6.81 6.39
C LEU A 18 -5.88 -7.09 7.64
N GLY A 19 -7.09 -6.56 7.66
CA GLY A 19 -7.96 -6.62 8.84
C GLY A 19 -7.29 -6.00 10.07
N ASP A 20 -7.06 -6.80 11.11
CA ASP A 20 -6.39 -6.43 12.36
C ASP A 20 -4.92 -6.91 12.43
N ARG A 21 -4.29 -7.07 11.27
CA ARG A 21 -2.90 -7.53 11.12
C ARG A 21 -2.06 -6.54 10.34
N VAL A 22 -0.86 -6.30 10.85
CA VAL A 22 0.16 -5.48 10.20
C VAL A 22 1.19 -6.41 9.56
N LEU A 23 1.43 -6.25 8.26
CA LEU A 23 2.39 -7.04 7.49
C LEU A 23 3.62 -6.18 7.20
N VAL A 24 4.79 -6.75 7.50
CA VAL A 24 6.09 -6.20 7.12
C VAL A 24 6.95 -7.29 6.50
N ASN A 25 7.98 -6.92 5.74
CA ASN A 25 8.92 -7.91 5.20
C ASN A 25 9.77 -8.55 6.31
N ASP A 26 10.26 -9.76 6.04
CA ASP A 26 11.19 -10.49 6.91
C ASP A 26 12.56 -10.63 6.23
N ASN A 27 13.38 -9.57 6.19
CA ASN A 27 14.70 -9.59 5.57
C ASN A 27 14.72 -10.21 4.17
N TYR A 28 13.73 -9.88 3.34
CA TYR A 28 13.60 -10.44 2.00
C TYR A 28 13.50 -11.97 1.97
N SER A 29 13.01 -12.61 3.04
CA SER A 29 12.76 -14.05 3.08
C SER A 29 11.26 -14.42 3.13
N GLY A 30 10.41 -13.40 3.29
CA GLY A 30 8.99 -13.58 3.54
C GLY A 30 8.38 -12.40 4.31
N LEU A 31 7.45 -12.71 5.22
CA LEU A 31 6.61 -11.74 5.91
C LEU A 31 6.58 -11.98 7.42
N LEU A 32 6.60 -10.90 8.19
CA LEU A 32 6.25 -10.92 9.61
C LEU A 32 4.84 -10.34 9.78
N VAL A 33 4.02 -11.03 10.56
CA VAL A 33 2.62 -10.67 10.80
C VAL A 33 2.47 -10.26 12.25
N TYR A 34 2.08 -9.01 12.50
CA TYR A 34 1.84 -8.49 13.83
C TYR A 34 0.35 -8.25 14.10
N ASP A 35 -0.06 -8.37 15.36
CA ASP A 35 -1.38 -7.93 15.80
C ASP A 35 -1.43 -6.40 16.02
N SER A 36 -2.63 -5.91 16.36
CA SER A 36 -2.84 -4.49 16.69
C SER A 36 -2.01 -3.96 17.85
N GLY A 37 -1.46 -4.83 18.69
CA GLY A 37 -0.56 -4.51 19.80
C GLY A 37 0.92 -4.62 19.44
N LEU A 38 1.26 -4.83 18.16
CA LEU A 38 2.62 -5.09 17.65
C LEU A 38 3.27 -6.35 18.26
N ASN A 39 2.45 -7.33 18.67
CA ASN A 39 2.96 -8.66 19.01
C ASN A 39 3.08 -9.49 17.74
N LEU A 40 4.20 -10.20 17.59
CA LEU A 40 4.41 -11.10 16.46
C LEU A 40 3.43 -12.28 16.57
N VAL A 41 2.58 -12.44 15.56
CA VAL A 41 1.60 -13.52 15.46
C VAL A 41 2.15 -14.66 14.62
N GLU A 42 2.79 -14.35 13.49
CA GLU A 42 3.29 -15.36 12.55
C GLU A 42 4.51 -14.85 11.77
N SER A 43 5.36 -15.79 11.32
CA SER A 43 6.42 -15.55 10.33
C SER A 43 6.21 -16.50 9.15
N ILE A 44 5.96 -15.92 7.98
CA ILE A 44 5.65 -16.65 6.75
C ILE A 44 6.87 -16.59 5.85
N LYS A 45 7.62 -17.69 5.75
CA LYS A 45 8.72 -17.82 4.79
C LYS A 45 8.17 -18.13 3.41
N ILE A 46 8.62 -17.39 2.40
CA ILE A 46 8.13 -17.51 1.02
C ILE A 46 9.26 -17.99 0.12
N MET A 47 10.32 -17.19 -0.02
CA MET A 47 11.51 -17.49 -0.81
C MET A 47 12.68 -16.59 -0.38
N ASP A 48 13.90 -16.94 -0.76
CA ASP A 48 15.08 -16.08 -0.56
C ASP A 48 15.08 -14.92 -1.57
N ASP A 49 15.68 -13.79 -1.19
CA ASP A 49 15.76 -12.55 -1.98
C ASP A 49 14.38 -12.04 -2.47
N PHE A 50 13.35 -12.21 -1.63
CA PHE A 50 11.96 -11.83 -1.88
C PHE A 50 11.77 -10.31 -1.88
N LEU A 51 11.66 -9.73 -3.08
CA LEU A 51 11.49 -8.32 -3.36
C LEU A 51 10.05 -8.03 -3.78
N ILE A 52 9.35 -7.27 -2.94
CA ILE A 52 7.96 -6.85 -3.21
C ILE A 52 8.02 -5.42 -3.74
N GLU A 53 7.60 -5.23 -5.00
CA GLU A 53 7.52 -3.90 -5.61
C GLU A 53 6.22 -3.19 -5.18
N SER A 54 5.11 -3.91 -5.24
CA SER A 54 3.80 -3.37 -4.88
C SER A 54 2.86 -4.48 -4.41
N SER A 55 1.70 -4.09 -3.90
CA SER A 55 0.70 -5.02 -3.42
C SER A 55 -0.72 -4.52 -3.68
N VAL A 56 -1.63 -5.45 -3.90
CA VAL A 56 -3.07 -5.18 -3.99
C VAL A 56 -3.81 -6.02 -2.95
N LYS A 57 -4.75 -5.41 -2.22
CA LYS A 57 -5.39 -6.04 -1.05
C LYS A 57 -6.90 -6.11 -1.18
N LYS A 58 -7.50 -7.08 -0.48
CA LYS A 58 -8.94 -7.16 -0.21
C LYS A 58 -9.16 -7.90 1.10
N GLU A 59 -9.69 -7.20 2.10
CA GLU A 59 -9.96 -7.76 3.43
C GLU A 59 -8.73 -8.45 4.06
N ASN A 60 -8.69 -9.78 4.01
CA ASN A 60 -7.66 -10.66 4.60
C ASN A 60 -6.72 -11.24 3.54
N GLU A 61 -6.88 -10.84 2.29
CA GLU A 61 -6.17 -11.34 1.13
C GLU A 61 -5.28 -10.24 0.54
N ILE A 62 -4.13 -10.66 0.04
CA ILE A 62 -3.17 -9.78 -0.63
C ILE A 62 -2.53 -10.51 -1.79
N LEU A 63 -2.30 -9.79 -2.88
CA LEU A 63 -1.44 -10.21 -3.98
C LEU A 63 -0.23 -9.28 -3.98
N LEU A 64 0.94 -9.86 -3.77
CA LEU A 64 2.24 -9.20 -3.82
C LEU A 64 2.77 -9.31 -5.25
N ILE A 65 3.20 -8.19 -5.82
CA ILE A 65 3.73 -8.10 -7.17
C ILE A 65 5.26 -8.01 -7.05
N CYS A 66 5.94 -9.07 -7.51
CA CYS A 66 7.37 -9.31 -7.30
C CYS A 66 8.08 -9.55 -8.65
N PRO A 67 8.18 -8.52 -9.51
CA PRO A 67 8.69 -8.70 -10.87
C PRO A 67 10.18 -9.08 -10.91
N GLU A 68 10.99 -8.59 -9.96
CA GLU A 68 12.40 -8.99 -9.79
C GLU A 68 12.55 -10.47 -9.42
N ASN A 69 11.52 -11.07 -8.81
CA ASN A 69 11.45 -12.51 -8.55
C ASN A 69 10.67 -13.27 -9.62
N GLU A 70 10.30 -12.61 -10.73
CA GLU A 70 9.51 -13.18 -11.83
C GLU A 70 8.21 -13.86 -11.36
N CYS A 71 7.57 -13.32 -10.32
CA CYS A 71 6.36 -13.91 -9.77
C CYS A 71 5.38 -12.92 -9.13
N LEU A 72 4.17 -13.43 -8.90
CA LEU A 72 3.18 -12.86 -7.99
C LEU A 72 3.02 -13.82 -6.81
N VAL A 73 2.79 -13.27 -5.62
CA VAL A 73 2.49 -14.08 -4.43
C VAL A 73 1.12 -13.69 -3.90
N TYR A 74 0.15 -14.58 -4.08
CA TYR A 74 -1.14 -14.47 -3.41
C TYR A 74 -1.04 -15.05 -2.01
N LEU A 75 -1.57 -14.36 -1.02
CA LEU A 75 -1.61 -14.78 0.38
C LEU A 75 -2.99 -14.50 0.97
N ASN A 76 -3.54 -15.50 1.66
CA ASN A 76 -4.62 -15.32 2.61
C ASN A 76 -4.03 -15.37 4.03
N ILE A 77 -4.15 -14.26 4.76
CA ILE A 77 -3.59 -14.16 6.11
C ILE A 77 -4.33 -15.09 7.09
N ILE A 78 -5.61 -15.38 6.83
CA ILE A 78 -6.37 -16.36 7.59
C ILE A 78 -5.86 -17.75 7.19
N GLY A 79 -5.16 -18.39 8.12
CA GLY A 79 -4.54 -19.70 7.90
C GLY A 79 -3.20 -19.65 7.17
N CYS A 80 -2.71 -18.44 6.83
CA CYS A 80 -1.36 -18.20 6.29
C CYS A 80 -1.03 -19.07 5.07
N GLN A 81 -2.02 -19.23 4.17
CA GLN A 81 -1.87 -19.98 2.95
C GLN A 81 -1.48 -19.04 1.82
N TYR A 82 -0.44 -19.40 1.07
CA TYR A 82 0.01 -18.62 -0.07
C TYR A 82 0.18 -19.48 -1.33
N LYS A 83 0.15 -18.82 -2.48
CA LYS A 83 0.42 -19.39 -3.79
C LYS A 83 1.36 -18.46 -4.54
N ILE A 84 2.42 -19.03 -5.11
CA ILE A 84 3.33 -18.34 -6.02
C ILE A 84 2.83 -18.60 -7.45
N ILE A 85 2.67 -17.53 -8.22
CA ILE A 85 2.19 -17.52 -9.60
C ILE A 85 3.33 -16.96 -10.46
N SER A 86 3.79 -17.72 -11.44
CA SER A 86 4.90 -17.28 -12.31
C SER A 86 4.47 -16.13 -13.24
N LEU A 87 5.40 -15.22 -13.50
CA LEU A 87 5.29 -14.15 -14.49
C LEU A 87 6.01 -14.51 -15.81
N ASP A 88 6.28 -15.79 -16.08
CA ASP A 88 6.87 -16.22 -17.34
C ASP A 88 5.97 -15.79 -18.52
N GLY A 89 6.52 -15.03 -19.47
CA GLY A 89 5.79 -14.41 -20.57
C GLY A 89 5.11 -13.08 -20.23
N TRP A 90 5.33 -12.55 -19.03
CA TRP A 90 4.78 -11.29 -18.51
C TRP A 90 5.87 -10.31 -18.05
N GLU A 91 7.12 -10.56 -18.38
CA GLU A 91 8.30 -9.84 -17.87
C GLU A 91 8.32 -8.35 -18.29
N GLU A 92 7.68 -8.01 -19.41
CA GLU A 92 7.57 -6.62 -19.90
C GLU A 92 6.39 -5.83 -19.29
N TRP A 93 5.64 -6.41 -18.35
CA TRP A 93 4.49 -5.76 -17.73
C TRP A 93 4.92 -4.95 -16.50
N ILE A 94 4.70 -3.65 -16.56
CA ILE A 94 4.81 -2.76 -15.39
C ILE A 94 3.40 -2.49 -14.89
N PHE A 95 2.99 -3.23 -13.86
CA PHE A 95 1.65 -3.12 -13.30
C PHE A 95 1.45 -1.74 -12.65
N SER A 96 0.30 -1.14 -12.92
CA SER A 96 -0.13 0.11 -12.31
C SER A 96 -0.88 -0.15 -11.00
N PRO A 97 -1.07 0.87 -10.14
CA PRO A 97 -1.88 0.75 -8.92
C PRO A 97 -3.37 0.44 -9.16
N LEU A 98 -3.83 0.40 -10.42
CA LEU A 98 -5.22 0.11 -10.77
C LEU A 98 -5.45 -1.40 -10.84
N TYR A 99 -6.35 -1.88 -9.98
CA TYR A 99 -6.78 -3.27 -9.94
C TYR A 99 -8.27 -3.41 -9.59
N GLU A 100 -8.82 -4.59 -9.85
CA GLU A 100 -10.19 -4.94 -9.47
C GLU A 100 -10.23 -6.38 -8.96
N TRP A 101 -10.68 -6.58 -7.72
CA TRP A 101 -10.93 -7.91 -7.19
C TRP A 101 -12.28 -8.46 -7.66
N GLN A 102 -12.29 -9.72 -8.05
CA GLN A 102 -13.47 -10.48 -8.46
C GLN A 102 -13.61 -11.73 -7.60
N GLU A 103 -14.71 -12.47 -7.77
CA GLU A 103 -15.00 -13.69 -7.01
C GLU A 103 -13.89 -14.74 -7.19
N ASP A 104 -13.40 -14.92 -8.43
CA ASP A 104 -12.43 -15.97 -8.78
C ASP A 104 -11.06 -15.42 -9.23
N GLY A 105 -10.75 -14.14 -8.97
CA GLY A 105 -9.49 -13.57 -9.47
C GLY A 105 -9.33 -12.09 -9.28
N ILE A 106 -8.24 -11.57 -9.85
CA ILE A 106 -7.85 -10.17 -9.74
C ILE A 106 -7.56 -9.66 -11.15
N ILE A 107 -8.15 -8.54 -11.53
CA ILE A 107 -7.76 -7.82 -12.74
C ILE A 107 -6.67 -6.82 -12.37
N LEU A 108 -5.57 -6.86 -13.10
CA LEU A 108 -4.49 -5.89 -13.03
C LEU A 108 -4.45 -5.08 -14.33
N SER A 109 -4.18 -3.78 -14.23
CA SER A 109 -3.83 -2.94 -15.38
C SER A 109 -2.35 -2.62 -15.34
N ASP A 110 -1.71 -2.55 -16.51
CA ASP A 110 -0.38 -1.95 -16.63
C ASP A 110 -0.47 -0.45 -16.95
N TYR A 111 0.68 0.24 -16.93
CA TYR A 111 0.73 1.67 -17.31
C TYR A 111 0.33 1.91 -18.78
N ASN A 112 0.50 0.93 -19.68
CA ASN A 112 0.10 1.02 -21.10
C ASN A 112 -1.40 0.78 -21.34
N GLY A 113 -2.17 0.36 -20.33
CA GLY A 113 -3.62 0.10 -20.45
C GLY A 113 -3.96 -1.30 -20.93
N ARG A 114 -2.99 -2.20 -20.92
CA ARG A 114 -3.22 -3.64 -21.07
C ARG A 114 -3.80 -4.18 -19.77
N LEU A 115 -4.70 -5.14 -19.90
CA LEU A 115 -5.36 -5.80 -18.76
C LEU A 115 -4.93 -7.26 -18.67
N ALA A 116 -4.71 -7.72 -17.46
CA ALA A 116 -4.40 -9.10 -17.12
C ALA A 116 -5.37 -9.59 -16.04
N ARG A 117 -5.73 -10.86 -16.07
CA ARG A 117 -6.42 -11.54 -14.96
C ARG A 117 -5.50 -12.55 -14.31
N VAL A 118 -5.33 -12.39 -13.02
CA VAL A 118 -4.77 -13.41 -12.14
C VAL A 118 -5.92 -14.33 -11.71
N ASP A 119 -5.89 -15.57 -12.18
CA ASP A 119 -6.81 -16.62 -11.73
C ASP A 119 -6.24 -17.27 -10.47
N LEU A 120 -6.88 -17.03 -9.33
CA LEU A 120 -6.39 -17.53 -8.04
C LEU A 120 -6.62 -19.03 -7.87
N GLY A 121 -7.65 -19.58 -8.52
CA GLY A 121 -7.96 -21.01 -8.48
C GLY A 121 -6.89 -21.82 -9.19
N GLN A 122 -6.57 -21.43 -10.43
CA GLN A 122 -5.55 -22.08 -11.26
C GLN A 122 -4.14 -21.68 -10.84
N GLY A 123 -3.94 -20.44 -10.38
CA GLY A 123 -2.61 -19.91 -10.09
C GLY A 123 -1.89 -19.46 -11.35
N GLU A 124 -2.60 -18.80 -12.26
CA GLU A 124 -2.09 -18.39 -13.56
C GLU A 124 -2.50 -16.96 -13.87
N ILE A 125 -1.73 -16.29 -14.72
CA ILE A 125 -2.04 -14.96 -15.23
C ILE A 125 -2.37 -15.04 -16.73
N ASN A 126 -3.46 -14.40 -17.14
CA ASN A 126 -4.02 -14.48 -18.48
C ASN A 126 -4.31 -13.10 -19.05
N GLY A 127 -4.01 -12.90 -20.34
CA GLY A 127 -4.36 -11.67 -21.06
C GLY A 127 -5.87 -11.51 -21.17
N MET A 128 -6.35 -10.28 -21.04
CA MET A 128 -7.76 -9.97 -21.17
C MET A 128 -8.03 -8.96 -22.28
N ASP A 129 -9.20 -9.08 -22.89
CA ASP A 129 -9.78 -7.98 -23.66
C ASP A 129 -10.40 -6.93 -22.72
N SER A 130 -10.66 -5.75 -23.27
CA SER A 130 -11.25 -4.62 -22.54
C SER A 130 -12.78 -4.67 -22.45
N SER A 131 -13.43 -5.72 -22.95
CA SER A 131 -14.89 -5.76 -23.06
C SER A 131 -15.56 -5.99 -21.70
N GLY A 132 -16.56 -5.18 -21.36
CA GLY A 132 -17.27 -5.28 -20.06
C GLY A 132 -16.45 -4.82 -18.86
N ARG A 133 -15.34 -4.11 -19.08
CA ARG A 133 -14.41 -3.61 -18.05
C ARG A 133 -14.41 -2.09 -17.97
N GLU A 134 -15.57 -1.50 -18.22
CA GLU A 134 -15.73 -0.06 -18.30
C GLU A 134 -15.38 0.64 -16.98
N GLY A 135 -15.53 -0.01 -15.82
CA GLY A 135 -15.21 0.59 -14.52
C GLY A 135 -13.73 0.98 -14.36
N ILE A 136 -12.83 0.00 -14.42
CA ILE A 136 -11.38 0.23 -14.29
C ILE A 136 -10.83 1.09 -15.45
N LEU A 137 -11.35 0.90 -16.65
CA LEU A 137 -10.96 1.67 -17.83
C LEU A 137 -11.46 3.12 -17.77
N GLN A 138 -12.65 3.38 -17.23
CA GLN A 138 -13.15 4.73 -17.01
C GLN A 138 -12.33 5.46 -15.95
N GLN A 139 -11.98 4.80 -14.84
CA GLN A 139 -11.11 5.41 -13.82
C GLN A 139 -9.74 5.78 -14.42
N LYS A 140 -9.14 4.86 -15.16
CA LYS A 140 -7.90 5.14 -15.89
C LYS A 140 -8.04 6.31 -16.86
N GLN A 141 -9.12 6.33 -17.63
CA GLN A 141 -9.37 7.41 -18.59
C GLN A 141 -9.53 8.76 -17.89
N LYS A 142 -10.24 8.82 -16.76
CA LYS A 142 -10.36 10.04 -15.93
C LYS A 142 -8.99 10.55 -15.50
N LEU A 143 -8.08 9.65 -15.12
CA LEU A 143 -6.75 9.99 -14.60
C LEU A 143 -5.64 10.12 -15.66
N SER A 144 -5.91 9.79 -16.93
CA SER A 144 -4.87 9.72 -17.97
C SER A 144 -4.11 11.01 -18.29
N GLY A 145 -4.62 12.17 -17.82
CA GLY A 145 -3.97 13.47 -17.95
C GLY A 145 -3.09 13.86 -16.76
N TYR A 146 -2.96 12.99 -15.76
CA TYR A 146 -2.29 13.25 -14.50
C TYR A 146 -1.22 12.19 -14.23
N LEU A 147 -0.17 12.59 -13.51
CA LEU A 147 0.72 11.62 -12.89
C LEU A 147 0.07 11.18 -11.58
N VAL A 148 -0.26 9.89 -11.47
CA VAL A 148 -0.92 9.34 -10.28
C VAL A 148 0.14 8.82 -9.33
N GLU A 149 0.33 9.52 -8.22
CA GLU A 149 1.26 9.14 -7.15
C GLU A 149 0.71 7.97 -6.32
N LYS A 150 -0.59 8.04 -5.95
CA LYS A 150 -1.23 6.98 -5.16
C LYS A 150 -2.74 6.92 -5.37
N MET A 151 -3.29 5.71 -5.32
CA MET A 151 -4.72 5.44 -5.41
C MET A 151 -5.26 4.87 -4.10
N PHE A 152 -6.37 5.42 -3.64
CA PHE A 152 -7.15 4.93 -2.49
C PHE A 152 -8.48 4.40 -3.02
N LEU A 153 -8.52 3.11 -3.39
CA LEU A 153 -9.67 2.54 -4.11
C LEU A 153 -10.94 2.46 -3.26
N GLU A 154 -10.82 2.21 -1.96
CA GLU A 154 -11.97 2.16 -1.04
C GLU A 154 -12.63 3.53 -0.91
N GLU A 155 -11.82 4.58 -0.74
CA GLU A 155 -12.24 5.98 -0.69
C GLU A 155 -12.58 6.55 -2.07
N LYS A 156 -12.20 5.84 -3.14
CA LYS A 156 -12.26 6.31 -4.54
C LYS A 156 -11.57 7.65 -4.73
N ARG A 157 -10.37 7.79 -4.15
CA ARG A 157 -9.55 9.00 -4.27
C ARG A 157 -8.17 8.70 -4.83
N ALA A 158 -7.51 9.74 -5.30
CA ALA A 158 -6.17 9.66 -5.86
C ALA A 158 -5.33 10.87 -5.44
N VAL A 159 -4.07 10.66 -5.08
CA VAL A 159 -3.07 11.73 -5.05
C VAL A 159 -2.48 11.83 -6.45
N VAL A 160 -2.53 13.03 -7.02
CA VAL A 160 -2.06 13.30 -8.37
C VAL A 160 -1.14 14.51 -8.39
N GLU A 161 -0.12 14.49 -9.24
CA GLU A 161 0.65 15.68 -9.58
C GLU A 161 -0.03 16.41 -10.74
N ASN A 162 -0.27 17.70 -10.57
CA ASN A 162 -0.81 18.55 -11.61
C ASN A 162 0.30 19.03 -12.57
N GLY A 163 -0.08 19.73 -13.65
CA GLY A 163 0.89 20.19 -14.66
C GLY A 163 1.87 21.27 -14.17
N ASP A 164 1.62 21.87 -13.01
CA ASP A 164 2.47 22.86 -12.36
C ASP A 164 3.43 22.23 -11.31
N GLY A 165 3.30 20.93 -11.05
CA GLY A 165 4.10 20.16 -10.09
C GLY A 165 3.56 20.14 -8.67
N ASP A 166 2.38 20.73 -8.42
CA ASP A 166 1.73 20.64 -7.10
C ASP A 166 0.97 19.31 -6.99
N LEU A 167 0.93 18.75 -5.78
CA LEU A 167 0.16 17.55 -5.49
C LEU A 167 -1.27 17.91 -5.06
N GLU A 168 -2.25 17.16 -5.56
CA GLU A 168 -3.66 17.34 -5.24
C GLU A 168 -4.33 16.00 -4.90
N LEU A 169 -5.26 16.03 -3.93
CA LEU A 169 -6.14 14.90 -3.67
C LEU A 169 -7.41 15.05 -4.51
N PHE A 170 -7.68 14.08 -5.37
CA PHE A 170 -8.85 14.05 -6.24
C PHE A 170 -9.91 13.08 -5.76
N ASP A 171 -11.18 13.47 -5.87
CA ASP A 171 -12.31 12.55 -5.83
C ASP A 171 -12.48 11.92 -7.22
N CYS A 172 -12.56 10.58 -7.26
CA CYS A 172 -12.68 9.81 -8.49
C CYS A 172 -14.03 9.08 -8.63
N ALA A 173 -14.94 9.20 -7.64
CA ALA A 173 -16.18 8.44 -7.58
C ALA A 173 -17.12 8.75 -8.76
N ASP A 174 -17.53 10.01 -8.90
CA ASP A 174 -18.50 10.44 -9.91
C ASP A 174 -17.86 11.36 -10.95
N SER A 175 -17.37 12.52 -10.52
CA SER A 175 -16.62 13.47 -11.34
C SER A 175 -15.21 13.64 -10.81
N LEU A 176 -14.23 13.81 -11.69
CA LEU A 176 -12.88 14.15 -11.29
C LEU A 176 -12.85 15.58 -10.77
N SER A 177 -12.62 15.74 -9.47
CA SER A 177 -12.53 17.07 -8.85
C SER A 177 -11.48 17.08 -7.75
N SER A 178 -10.70 18.15 -7.72
CA SER A 178 -9.79 18.45 -6.62
C SER A 178 -10.58 18.64 -5.32
N VAL A 179 -10.18 17.88 -4.29
CA VAL A 179 -10.68 17.97 -2.92
C VAL A 179 -9.86 18.99 -2.15
N ILE A 180 -8.54 18.89 -2.26
CA ILE A 180 -7.57 19.76 -1.61
C ILE A 180 -6.25 19.77 -2.39
N ILE A 181 -5.59 20.92 -2.42
CA ILE A 181 -4.19 21.05 -2.86
C ILE A 181 -3.32 20.74 -1.64
N LEU A 182 -2.45 19.75 -1.78
CA LEU A 182 -1.57 19.33 -0.70
C LEU A 182 -0.50 20.39 -0.45
N PRO A 183 -0.12 20.63 0.81
CA PRO A 183 0.96 21.55 1.13
C PRO A 183 2.26 21.08 0.48
N ASN A 184 3.00 22.03 -0.10
CA ASN A 184 4.34 21.74 -0.61
C ASN A 184 5.25 21.28 0.54
N GLY A 185 5.81 20.09 0.40
CA GLY A 185 6.70 19.46 1.36
C GLY A 185 7.43 18.26 0.75
N ASP A 186 8.48 17.81 1.43
CA ASP A 186 9.27 16.65 1.01
C ASP A 186 8.60 15.37 1.53
N PHE A 187 7.43 15.05 0.98
CA PHE A 187 6.66 13.84 1.28
C PHE A 187 6.89 12.77 0.21
N HIS A 188 7.12 11.53 0.64
CA HIS A 188 7.43 10.39 -0.22
C HIS A 188 6.40 9.26 -0.14
N ASP A 189 5.36 9.44 0.69
CA ASP A 189 4.21 8.54 0.74
C ASP A 189 2.95 9.25 1.24
N PHE A 190 1.81 8.63 0.96
CA PHE A 190 0.49 9.11 1.35
C PHE A 190 -0.34 7.96 1.90
N GLU A 191 -1.15 8.15 2.92
CA GLU A 191 -2.09 7.12 3.37
C GLU A 191 -3.45 7.72 3.64
N MET A 192 -4.49 6.91 3.53
CA MET A 192 -5.85 7.38 3.72
C MET A 192 -6.70 6.35 4.46
N GLN A 193 -7.54 6.85 5.36
CA GLN A 193 -8.62 6.09 5.95
C GLN A 193 -9.84 7.00 6.17
N GLY A 194 -10.89 6.77 5.38
CA GLY A 194 -12.14 7.53 5.50
C GLY A 194 -11.97 9.01 5.16
N ALA A 195 -11.92 9.89 6.18
CA ALA A 195 -11.71 11.33 6.00
C ALA A 195 -10.29 11.79 6.38
N SER A 196 -9.45 10.91 6.92
CA SER A 196 -8.08 11.24 7.29
C SER A 196 -7.15 10.97 6.12
N LEU A 197 -6.40 11.99 5.71
CA LEU A 197 -5.27 11.89 4.78
C LEU A 197 -3.97 12.06 5.58
N THR A 198 -2.99 11.21 5.33
CA THR A 198 -1.67 11.31 5.93
C THR A 198 -0.62 11.51 4.86
N GLU A 199 0.19 12.55 5.00
CA GLU A 199 1.37 12.83 4.18
C GLU A 199 2.62 12.45 4.97
N ILE A 200 3.47 11.62 4.40
CA ILE A 200 4.61 11.00 5.10
C ILE A 200 5.90 11.44 4.44
N GLY A 201 6.73 12.15 5.19
CA GLY A 201 8.07 12.58 4.79
C GLY A 201 9.08 12.10 5.83
N GLU A 202 10.37 12.19 5.50
CA GLU A 202 11.41 11.65 6.39
C GLU A 202 11.47 12.34 7.76
N ASP A 203 11.24 13.66 7.79
CA ASP A 203 11.41 14.48 8.99
C ASP A 203 10.08 14.83 9.68
N CYS A 204 8.93 14.62 9.04
CA CYS A 204 7.61 14.74 9.67
C CYS A 204 6.53 13.94 8.93
N VAL A 205 5.45 13.65 9.66
CA VAL A 205 4.21 13.11 9.12
C VAL A 205 3.09 14.08 9.47
N LEU A 206 2.26 14.45 8.50
CA LEU A 206 1.09 15.29 8.68
C LEU A 206 -0.16 14.46 8.47
N GLU A 207 -1.03 14.40 9.47
CA GLU A 207 -2.36 13.79 9.38
C GLU A 207 -3.41 14.90 9.35
N ILE A 208 -4.15 14.97 8.25
CA ILE A 208 -5.15 15.99 7.95
C ILE A 208 -6.53 15.34 7.97
N ASN A 209 -7.40 15.79 8.86
CA ASN A 209 -8.81 15.44 8.81
C ASN A 209 -9.52 16.36 7.80
N LEU A 210 -10.00 15.78 6.70
CA LEU A 210 -10.60 16.53 5.58
C LEU A 210 -12.00 17.10 5.87
N GLU A 211 -12.65 16.68 6.97
CA GLU A 211 -13.95 17.21 7.39
C GLU A 211 -13.79 18.41 8.34
N THR A 212 -12.82 18.35 9.26
CA THR A 212 -12.60 19.39 10.27
C THR A 212 -11.49 20.37 9.89
N ASN A 213 -10.63 20.02 8.93
CA ASN A 213 -9.34 20.65 8.63
C ASN A 213 -8.37 20.70 9.83
N GLU A 214 -8.57 19.83 10.81
CA GLU A 214 -7.58 19.65 11.88
C GLU A 214 -6.37 18.91 11.33
N CYS A 215 -5.17 19.36 11.74
CA CYS A 215 -3.91 18.78 11.34
C CYS A 215 -3.13 18.34 12.58
N GLN A 216 -2.67 17.09 12.58
CA GLN A 216 -1.80 16.53 13.59
C GLN A 216 -0.44 16.21 12.98
N GLU A 217 0.61 16.75 13.59
CA GLU A 217 1.99 16.55 13.16
C GLU A 217 2.68 15.51 14.07
N TYR A 218 3.38 14.57 13.44
CA TYR A 218 4.25 13.62 14.11
C TYR A 218 5.69 13.87 13.68
N ILE A 219 6.61 13.81 14.64
CA ILE A 219 8.05 14.04 14.44
C ILE A 219 8.79 12.75 14.80
N PRO A 220 9.74 12.28 13.98
CA PRO A 220 10.45 11.05 14.25
C PRO A 220 11.33 11.20 15.49
N LYS A 221 11.60 10.08 16.14
CA LYS A 221 12.56 10.03 17.26
C LYS A 221 13.93 10.53 16.78
N ASN A 222 14.67 11.22 17.65
CA ASN A 222 16.02 11.68 17.32
C ASN A 222 16.91 10.52 16.83
N GLY A 223 17.55 10.70 15.68
CA GLY A 223 18.35 9.67 15.00
C GLY A 223 17.57 8.80 14.01
N TYR A 224 16.25 8.96 13.91
CA TYR A 224 15.39 8.21 12.99
C TYR A 224 14.76 9.14 11.95
N CYS A 225 14.30 8.57 10.83
CA CYS A 225 13.38 9.20 9.86
C CYS A 225 12.16 8.30 9.64
N PHE A 226 11.00 8.89 9.33
CA PHE A 226 9.85 8.11 8.90
C PHE A 226 10.06 7.54 7.50
N LEU A 227 9.64 6.29 7.31
CA LEU A 227 9.75 5.59 6.04
C LEU A 227 8.37 5.38 5.42
N ARG A 228 7.41 4.88 6.19
CA ARG A 228 6.06 4.52 5.74
C ARG A 228 5.05 4.64 6.87
N GLY A 229 3.79 4.72 6.52
CA GLY A 229 2.67 4.66 7.46
C GLY A 229 1.58 3.71 6.94
N LYS A 230 0.74 3.19 7.84
CA LYS A 230 -0.46 2.42 7.49
C LYS A 230 -1.57 2.62 8.51
N TYR A 231 -2.80 2.71 8.03
CA TYR A 231 -3.98 2.69 8.89
C TYR A 231 -4.47 1.28 9.17
N MET A 232 -4.99 1.08 10.38
CA MET A 232 -5.66 -0.16 10.78
C MET A 232 -6.88 0.16 11.63
N ALA A 233 -8.02 -0.41 11.24
CA ALA A 233 -9.20 -0.43 12.08
C ALA A 233 -9.19 -1.69 12.95
N ALA A 234 -9.26 -1.54 14.27
CA ALA A 234 -9.44 -2.66 15.20
C ALA A 234 -10.68 -2.42 16.07
N GLY A 235 -11.80 -3.05 15.69
CA GLY A 235 -13.09 -2.82 16.34
C GLY A 235 -13.62 -1.41 16.09
N GLN A 236 -13.79 -0.63 17.16
CA GLN A 236 -14.28 0.76 17.08
C GLN A 236 -13.16 1.81 17.08
N GLN A 237 -11.90 1.37 17.03
CA GLN A 237 -10.73 2.25 17.07
C GLN A 237 -9.98 2.18 15.75
N ALA A 238 -9.49 3.33 15.31
CA ALA A 238 -8.55 3.47 14.21
C ALA A 238 -7.16 3.76 14.78
N PHE A 239 -6.14 3.23 14.11
CA PHE A 239 -4.76 3.44 14.48
C PHE A 239 -3.95 3.79 13.24
N LEU A 240 -3.05 4.76 13.39
CA LEU A 240 -1.99 5.03 12.44
C LEU A 240 -0.72 4.37 12.95
N PHE A 241 -0.17 3.46 12.15
CA PHE A 241 1.13 2.86 12.39
C PHE A 241 2.19 3.59 11.58
N LEU A 242 3.26 4.04 12.23
CA LEU A 242 4.37 4.73 11.60
C LEU A 242 5.65 3.89 11.74
N LEU A 243 6.32 3.65 10.62
CA LEU A 243 7.61 2.98 10.58
C LEU A 243 8.69 4.03 10.42
N SER A 244 9.68 3.96 11.29
CA SER A 244 10.89 4.79 11.21
C SER A 244 12.14 3.92 11.12
N GLY A 245 13.09 4.32 10.28
CA GLY A 245 14.42 3.72 10.17
C GLY A 245 15.48 4.55 10.90
N ASP A 246 16.49 3.91 11.48
CA ASP A 246 17.65 4.59 12.06
C ASP A 246 18.51 5.16 10.93
N LYS A 247 18.81 6.47 10.98
CA LYS A 247 19.59 7.17 9.94
C LYS A 247 21.03 6.64 9.84
N ALA A 248 21.53 5.93 10.84
CA ALA A 248 22.88 5.36 10.88
C ALA A 248 22.93 3.84 10.62
N ASP A 249 21.81 3.13 10.67
CA ASP A 249 21.76 1.66 10.57
C ASP A 249 20.40 1.19 10.01
N SER A 250 20.37 0.79 8.73
CA SER A 250 19.14 0.34 8.07
C SER A 250 18.54 -0.93 8.67
N GLN A 251 19.29 -1.68 9.47
CA GLN A 251 18.79 -2.87 10.16
C GLN A 251 18.10 -2.56 11.49
N ARG A 252 17.98 -1.27 11.85
CA ARG A 252 17.33 -0.81 13.08
C ARG A 252 16.13 0.03 12.71
N ALA A 253 14.95 -0.46 13.08
CA ALA A 253 13.69 0.20 12.79
C ALA A 253 12.80 0.27 14.04
N ILE A 254 11.85 1.20 14.01
CA ILE A 254 10.82 1.37 15.02
C ILE A 254 9.46 1.40 14.34
N ILE A 255 8.52 0.61 14.86
CA ILE A 255 7.10 0.76 14.54
C ILE A 255 6.40 1.39 15.74
N GLU A 256 5.69 2.48 15.51
CA GLU A 256 4.91 3.23 16.50
C GLU A 256 3.43 3.17 16.15
N ARG A 257 2.58 3.09 17.17
CA ARG A 257 1.12 3.09 17.02
C ARG A 257 0.51 4.33 17.65
N HIS A 258 -0.19 5.11 16.84
CA HIS A 258 -0.90 6.32 17.23
C HIS A 258 -2.41 6.10 17.15
N PHE A 259 -3.15 6.77 18.03
CA PHE A 259 -4.61 6.77 17.99
C PHE A 259 -5.08 7.89 17.07
N VAL A 260 -6.11 7.57 16.27
CA VAL A 260 -6.76 8.47 15.32
C VAL A 260 -8.19 8.71 15.78
#